data_AF-A0A8T0VYC9-F1
#
_entry.id   AF-A0A8T0VYC9-F1
#
_cell.length_a   1.000
_cell.length_b   1.000
_cell.length_c   1.000
_cell.angle_alpha   90.00
_cell.angle_beta   90.00
_cell.angle_gamma   90.00
#
_symmetry.space_group_name_H-M   'P 1'
#
loop_
_entity.id
_entity.type
_entity.pdbx_description
1 polymer ?
#
loop_
_entity_poly.entity_id
_entity_poly.type
_entity_poly.pdbx_seq_one_letter_code
_entity_poly.pdbx_strand_id
1 'polypeptide(L)'
;MNQQCFMLTTISQVLPRPPHVEGGHYDTFIILCCWQLWKRRNGLIFRQETMSLHQTLHACRWEAKSWSCRLPCTERRLGDHWCFLFSLAM
;
A
#
# COMPACT_ATOMS: atom_id res chain seq x y z
N MET A 1 7.13 8.69 -13.49
CA MET A 1 6.37 7.71 -14.31
C MET A 1 7.13 6.40 -14.58
N ASN A 2 8.44 6.41 -14.89
CA ASN A 2 9.13 5.18 -15.34
C ASN A 2 9.50 4.15 -14.26
N GLN A 3 9.64 4.52 -12.98
CA GLN A 3 9.92 3.54 -11.91
C GLN A 3 8.66 2.83 -11.38
N GLN A 4 7.48 3.46 -11.49
CA GLN A 4 6.21 2.87 -11.06
C GLN A 4 5.78 1.72 -11.97
N CYS A 5 5.95 1.86 -13.29
CA CYS A 5 5.65 0.77 -14.24
C CYS A 5 6.53 -0.46 -14.06
N PHE A 6 7.81 -0.31 -13.70
CA PHE A 6 8.71 -1.46 -13.52
C PHE A 6 8.39 -2.27 -12.26
N MET A 7 7.97 -1.58 -11.18
CA MET A 7 7.44 -2.25 -9.98
C MET A 7 6.11 -2.96 -10.27
N LEU A 8 5.19 -2.32 -11.00
CA LEU A 8 3.88 -2.88 -11.35
C LEU A 8 3.97 -4.25 -12.03
N THR A 9 4.77 -4.36 -13.09
CA THR A 9 4.87 -5.60 -13.88
C THR A 9 5.50 -6.75 -13.10
N THR A 10 6.49 -6.44 -12.24
CA THR A 10 7.21 -7.46 -11.48
C THR A 10 6.40 -7.94 -10.27
N ILE A 11 5.67 -7.05 -9.61
CA ILE A 11 4.98 -7.37 -8.36
C ILE A 11 3.68 -8.17 -8.59
N SER A 12 2.92 -7.83 -9.63
CA SER A 12 1.66 -8.53 -9.96
C SER A 12 1.88 -10.04 -10.24
N GLN A 13 3.06 -10.42 -10.75
CA GLN A 13 3.41 -11.83 -10.99
C GLN A 13 3.90 -12.60 -9.76
N VAL A 14 4.36 -11.91 -8.71
CA VAL A 14 4.99 -12.53 -7.54
C VAL A 14 4.02 -12.63 -6.35
N LEU A 15 3.03 -11.74 -6.27
CA LEU A 15 2.06 -11.69 -5.18
C LEU A 15 0.64 -11.95 -5.70
N PRO A 16 0.19 -13.22 -5.72
CA PRO A 16 -1.18 -13.52 -6.12
C PRO A 16 -2.17 -12.92 -5.12
N ARG A 17 -3.26 -12.36 -5.65
CA ARG A 17 -4.33 -11.78 -4.83
C ARG A 17 -4.95 -12.82 -3.89
N PRO A 18 -4.97 -12.58 -2.56
CA PRO A 18 -5.69 -13.42 -1.64
C PRO A 18 -7.21 -13.37 -1.87
N PRO A 19 -7.97 -14.46 -1.65
CA PRO A 19 -9.41 -14.51 -1.94
C PRO A 19 -10.25 -13.47 -1.18
N HIS A 20 -9.82 -13.10 0.03
CA HIS A 20 -10.51 -12.17 0.93
C HIS A 20 -10.22 -10.69 0.62
N VAL A 21 -9.33 -10.40 -0.33
CA VAL A 21 -9.05 -9.04 -0.79
C VAL A 21 -9.87 -8.78 -2.03
N GLU A 22 -10.69 -7.73 -2.05
CA GLU A 22 -11.48 -7.35 -3.23
C GLU A 22 -10.57 -7.17 -4.47
N GLY A 23 -11.01 -7.68 -5.63
CA GLY A 23 -10.18 -7.72 -6.84
C GLY A 23 -9.91 -6.37 -7.49
N GLY A 24 -10.77 -5.37 -7.23
CA GLY A 24 -10.60 -4.03 -7.76
C GLY A 24 -9.33 -3.38 -7.23
N HIS A 25 -8.49 -2.87 -8.13
CA HIS A 25 -7.28 -2.11 -7.80
C HIS A 25 -6.29 -2.84 -6.87
N TYR A 26 -6.22 -4.18 -6.92
CA TYR A 26 -5.29 -4.95 -6.08
C TYR A 26 -3.82 -4.58 -6.34
N ASP A 27 -3.41 -4.42 -7.60
CA ASP A 27 -2.05 -3.98 -7.92
C ASP A 27 -1.74 -2.61 -7.29
N THR A 28 -2.70 -1.69 -7.31
CA THR A 28 -2.60 -0.38 -6.66
C THR A 28 -2.40 -0.51 -5.15
N PHE A 29 -3.16 -1.38 -4.49
CA PHE A 29 -2.99 -1.67 -3.07
C PHE A 29 -1.57 -2.15 -2.76
N ILE A 30 -1.04 -3.08 -3.57
CA ILE A 30 0.31 -3.59 -3.37
C ILE A 30 1.38 -2.52 -3.62
N ILE A 31 1.22 -1.67 -4.64
CA ILE A 31 2.13 -0.53 -4.86
C ILE A 31 2.18 0.37 -3.63
N LEU A 32 1.04 0.68 -3.00
CA LEU A 32 1.00 1.51 -1.81
C LEU A 32 1.81 0.88 -0.66
N CYS A 33 1.69 -0.44 -0.46
CA CYS A 33 2.51 -1.18 0.49
C CYS A 33 4.01 -1.07 0.17
N CYS A 34 4.39 -1.38 -1.07
CA CYS A 34 5.79 -1.32 -1.53
C CYS A 34 6.36 0.10 -1.41
N TRP A 35 5.56 1.12 -1.67
CA TRP A 35 5.93 2.51 -1.49
C TRP A 35 6.26 2.84 -0.03
N GLN A 36 5.44 2.40 0.94
CA GLN A 36 5.77 2.62 2.36
C GLN A 36 7.04 1.88 2.79
N LEU A 37 7.23 0.63 2.32
CA LEU A 37 8.45 -0.14 2.60
C LEU A 37 9.69 0.55 2.02
N TRP A 38 9.59 1.04 0.78
CA TRP A 38 10.65 1.84 0.17
C TRP A 38 10.93 3.10 1.00
N LYS A 39 9.91 3.89 1.36
CA LYS A 39 10.10 5.09 2.19
C LYS A 39 10.79 4.77 3.52
N ARG A 40 10.35 3.73 4.23
CA ARG A 40 10.98 3.28 5.49
C ARG A 40 12.46 2.94 5.29
N ARG A 41 12.80 2.14 4.28
CA ARG A 41 14.19 1.76 3.98
C ARG A 41 15.05 2.98 3.69
N ASN A 42 14.52 3.94 2.90
CA ASN A 42 15.25 5.16 2.56
C ASN A 42 15.40 6.09 3.79
N GLY A 43 14.39 6.20 4.66
CA GLY A 43 14.49 6.95 5.92
C GLY A 43 15.58 6.39 6.84
N LEU A 44 15.66 5.07 6.97
CA LEU A 44 16.73 4.39 7.72
C LEU A 44 18.12 4.70 7.15
N ILE A 45 18.31 4.55 5.84
CA ILE A 45 19.62 4.70 5.19
C ILE A 45 20.08 6.16 5.16
N PHE A 46 19.19 7.09 4.79
CA PHE A 46 19.57 8.47 4.49
C PHE A 46 19.36 9.45 5.64
N ARG A 47 18.50 9.10 6.61
CA ARG A 47 18.11 10.03 7.70
C ARG A 47 18.29 9.44 9.09
N GLN A 48 18.75 8.18 9.20
CA GLN A 48 18.79 7.43 10.46
C GLN A 48 17.42 7.38 11.18
N GLU A 49 16.32 7.55 10.44
CA GLU A 49 14.97 7.47 10.97
C GLU A 49 14.63 6.00 11.24
N THR A 50 14.29 5.66 12.47
CA THR A 50 13.80 4.33 12.81
C THR A 50 12.28 4.34 12.93
N MET A 51 11.62 3.60 12.04
CA MET A 51 10.18 3.41 12.08
C MET A 51 9.85 1.96 12.45
N SER A 52 9.09 1.79 13.52
CA SER A 52 8.61 0.48 13.98
C SER A 52 7.64 -0.14 12.96
N LEU A 53 7.38 -1.44 13.06
CA LEU A 53 6.38 -2.10 12.22
C LEU A 53 5.01 -1.44 12.38
N HIS A 54 4.61 -1.15 13.62
CA HIS A 54 3.34 -0.50 13.94
C HIS A 54 3.21 0.89 13.27
N GLN A 55 4.25 1.73 13.35
CA GLN A 55 4.26 3.03 12.65
C GLN A 55 4.22 2.87 11.12
N THR A 56 4.87 1.82 10.59
CA THR A 56 4.83 1.51 9.15
C THR A 56 3.42 1.12 8.70
N LEU A 57 2.73 0.28 9.46
CA LEU A 57 1.35 -0.13 9.19
C LEU A 57 0.38 1.05 9.28
N HIS A 58 0.58 1.95 10.26
CA HIS A 58 -0.16 3.21 10.34
C HIS A 58 0.04 4.09 9.10
N ALA A 59 1.27 4.20 8.59
CA ALA A 59 1.58 4.94 7.37
C ALA A 59 0.90 4.32 6.14
N CYS A 60 0.89 2.98 6.03
CA CYS A 60 0.16 2.28 4.99
C CYS A 60 -1.35 2.57 5.04
N ARG A 61 -1.95 2.53 6.23
CA ARG A 61 -3.37 2.84 6.44
C ARG A 61 -3.70 4.27 6.02
N TRP A 62 -2.88 5.24 6.45
CA TRP A 62 -3.06 6.64 6.08
C TRP A 62 -3.01 6.87 4.57
N GLU A 63 -2.07 6.21 3.89
CA GLU A 63 -1.92 6.32 2.43
C GLU A 63 -3.04 5.62 1.67
N ALA A 64 -3.52 4.47 2.15
CA ALA A 64 -4.73 3.84 1.62
C ALA A 64 -5.94 4.77 1.73
N LYS A 65 -6.11 5.48 2.86
CA LYS A 65 -7.19 6.46 3.03
C LYS A 65 -7.01 7.68 2.14
N SER A 66 -5.79 8.19 1.98
CA SER A 66 -5.52 9.29 1.06
C SER A 66 -5.82 8.89 -0.39
N TRP A 67 -5.47 7.65 -0.75
CA TRP A 67 -5.70 7.11 -2.08
C TRP A 67 -7.19 6.86 -2.38
N SER A 68 -8.01 6.55 -1.37
CA SER A 68 -9.45 6.33 -1.57
C SER A 68 -10.15 7.55 -2.18
N CYS A 69 -9.66 8.76 -1.93
CA CYS A 69 -10.16 9.99 -2.55
C CYS A 69 -9.89 10.07 -4.07
N ARG A 70 -8.96 9.27 -4.59
CA ARG A 70 -8.59 9.21 -6.02
C ARG A 70 -9.33 8.10 -6.78
N LEU A 71 -10.04 7.23 -6.07
CA LEU A 71 -10.86 6.18 -6.67
C LEU A 71 -12.21 6.75 -7.15
N PRO A 72 -12.81 6.17 -8.21
CA PRO A 72 -14.20 6.43 -8.58
C PRO A 72 -15.15 6.29 -7.38
N CYS A 73 -16.23 7.08 -7.33
CA CYS A 73 -17.18 7.07 -6.21
C CYS A 73 -17.74 5.67 -5.90
N THR A 74 -17.95 4.84 -6.93
CA THR A 74 -18.43 3.45 -6.83
C THR A 74 -17.44 2.51 -6.15
N GLU A 75 -16.16 2.88 -6.11
CA GLU A 75 -15.04 2.06 -5.66
C GLU A 75 -14.39 2.57 -4.37
N ARG A 76 -14.87 3.68 -3.79
CA ARG A 76 -14.34 4.24 -2.54
C ARG A 76 -14.32 3.22 -1.39
N ARG A 77 -15.27 2.29 -1.36
CA ARG A 77 -15.33 1.19 -0.38
C ARG A 77 -14.07 0.32 -0.36
N LEU A 78 -13.35 0.20 -1.50
CA LEU A 78 -12.07 -0.51 -1.57
C LEU A 78 -11.03 0.15 -0.68
N GLY A 79 -10.99 1.48 -0.65
CA GLY A 79 -10.08 2.22 0.22
C GLY A 79 -10.38 2.01 1.69
N ASP A 80 -11.65 1.92 2.07
CA ASP A 80 -12.06 1.58 3.44
C ASP A 80 -11.69 0.13 3.79
N HIS A 81 -11.86 -0.81 2.85
CA HIS A 81 -11.42 -2.20 3.00
C HIS A 81 -9.90 -2.30 3.22
N TRP A 82 -9.09 -1.59 2.43
CA TRP A 82 -7.64 -1.54 2.62
C TRP A 82 -7.27 -0.99 4.00
N CYS A 83 -7.95 0.06 4.46
CA CYS A 83 -7.74 0.62 5.79
C CYS A 83 -8.08 -0.40 6.89
N PHE A 84 -9.15 -1.18 6.70
CA PHE A 84 -9.56 -2.25 7.60
C PHE A 84 -8.50 -3.37 7.66
N LEU A 85 -7.95 -3.79 6.52
CA LEU A 85 -6.87 -4.80 6.48
C LEU A 85 -5.65 -4.37 7.29
N PHE A 86 -5.23 -3.09 7.19
CA PHE A 86 -4.13 -2.59 8.01
C PHE A 86 -4.51 -2.50 9.49
N SER A 87 -5.75 -2.15 9.82
CA SER A 87 -6.24 -2.16 11.20
C SER A 87 -6.26 -3.55 11.84
N LEU A 88 -6.47 -4.61 11.06
CA LEU A 88 -6.37 -5.99 11.54
C LEU A 88 -4.92 -6.44 11.78
N ALA A 89 -3.96 -5.85 11.08
CA ALA A 89 -2.55 -6.22 11.14
C ALA A 89 -1.74 -5.43 12.19
N MET A 90 -2.31 -4.35 12.74
CA MET A 90 -1.71 -3.54 13.82
C MET A 90 -2.03 -4.14 15.18
#